data_AF-A0A7M2SIH7-F1
#
_entry.id   AF-A0A7M2SIH7-F1
#
_cell.length_a   1.000
_cell.length_b   1.000
_cell.length_c   1.000
_cell.angle_alpha   90.00
_cell.angle_beta   90.00
_cell.angle_gamma   90.00
#
_symmetry.space_group_name_H-M   'P 1'
#
loop_
_entity.id
_entity.type
_entity.pdbx_description
1 polymer ?
#
loop_
_entity_poly.entity_id
_entity_poly.type
_entity_poly.pdbx_seq_one_letter_code
_entity_poly.pdbx_strand_id
1 'polypeptide(L)'
;MPLTDAQHESLKEQLQSMHGNCLYSAQTYFEASKRAELWGRLMVFLPACVSAVSGFMTSIGPRSFWSALAAVAGSVAATASFLGATKKAADFLSSARSYTILRHKIKLEMQFLSLDPDVTFDEARSRVELLNTEYTQIISSDIPSPNRSFSVASKRIEEGMAS
;
A
#
# COMPACT_ATOMS: atom_id res chain seq x y z
N MET A 1 -22.07 14.56 -30.23
CA MET A 1 -22.40 13.35 -31.01
C MET A 1 -22.52 12.21 -30.01
N PRO A 2 -23.60 11.41 -30.03
CA PRO A 2 -23.73 10.29 -29.12
C PRO A 2 -22.61 9.27 -29.36
N LEU A 3 -22.22 8.56 -28.30
CA LEU A 3 -21.19 7.52 -28.35
C LEU A 3 -21.56 6.44 -29.38
N THR A 4 -20.60 6.04 -30.22
CA THR A 4 -20.75 4.81 -31.01
C THR A 4 -20.46 3.60 -30.15
N ASP A 5 -21.07 2.45 -30.47
CA ASP A 5 -20.87 1.20 -29.72
C ASP A 5 -19.39 0.81 -29.59
N ALA A 6 -18.59 1.04 -30.63
CA ALA A 6 -17.15 0.81 -30.63
C ALA A 6 -16.39 1.72 -29.65
N GLN A 7 -16.81 2.99 -29.53
CA GLN A 7 -16.21 3.94 -28.58
C GLN A 7 -16.61 3.60 -27.14
N HIS A 8 -17.85 3.17 -26.93
CA HIS A 8 -18.34 2.72 -25.63
C HIS A 8 -17.54 1.53 -25.12
N GLU A 9 -17.36 0.50 -25.95
CA GLU A 9 -16.63 -0.69 -25.56
C GLU A 9 -15.14 -0.40 -25.30
N SER A 10 -14.51 0.47 -26.11
CA SER A 10 -13.12 0.86 -25.89
C SER A 10 -12.92 1.63 -24.57
N LEU A 11 -13.81 2.57 -24.24
CA LEU A 11 -13.75 3.31 -22.97
C LEU A 11 -13.98 2.39 -21.78
N LYS A 12 -14.94 1.47 -21.89
CA LYS A 12 -15.25 0.48 -20.87
C LYS A 12 -14.08 -0.48 -20.62
N GLU A 13 -13.42 -0.95 -21.67
CA GLU A 13 -12.24 -1.81 -21.56
C GLU A 13 -11.07 -1.08 -20.86
N GLN A 14 -10.83 0.19 -21.21
CA GLN A 14 -9.83 1.02 -20.55
C GLN A 14 -10.13 1.22 -19.05
N LEU A 15 -11.38 1.54 -18.71
CA LEU A 15 -11.80 1.68 -17.31
C LEU A 15 -11.70 0.37 -16.54
N GLN A 16 -12.05 -0.77 -17.16
CA GLN A 16 -11.89 -2.10 -16.56
C GLN A 16 -10.41 -2.43 -16.29
N SER A 17 -9.53 -2.17 -17.25
CA SER A 17 -8.09 -2.35 -17.10
C SER A 17 -7.55 -1.47 -15.95
N MET A 18 -7.93 -0.19 -15.92
CA MET A 18 -7.51 0.74 -14.87
C MET A 18 -8.04 0.33 -13.48
N HIS A 19 -9.30 -0.12 -13.41
CA HIS A 19 -9.89 -0.67 -12.17
C HIS A 19 -9.12 -1.90 -11.68
N GLY A 20 -8.77 -2.82 -12.59
CA GLY A 20 -7.94 -3.98 -12.29
C GLY A 20 -6.57 -3.58 -11.74
N ASN A 21 -5.86 -2.69 -12.44
CA ASN A 21 -4.56 -2.20 -12.00
C ASN A 21 -4.63 -1.55 -10.61
N CYS A 22 -5.65 -0.74 -10.34
CA CYS A 22 -5.84 -0.15 -9.01
C CYS A 22 -6.07 -1.22 -7.92
N LEU A 23 -6.78 -2.30 -8.23
CA LEU A 23 -7.01 -3.40 -7.29
C LEU A 23 -5.70 -4.14 -6.95
N TYR A 24 -4.90 -4.50 -7.96
CA TYR A 24 -3.60 -5.13 -7.74
C TYR A 24 -2.63 -4.23 -6.98
N SER A 25 -2.55 -2.94 -7.35
CA SER A 25 -1.72 -1.96 -6.65
C SER A 25 -2.15 -1.78 -5.20
N ALA A 26 -3.45 -1.55 -4.94
CA ALA A 26 -3.97 -1.37 -3.58
C ALA A 26 -3.60 -2.54 -2.67
N GLN A 27 -3.82 -3.78 -3.13
CA GLN A 27 -3.51 -4.96 -2.32
C GLN A 27 -2.03 -5.18 -2.10
N THR A 28 -1.21 -4.89 -3.11
CA THR A 28 0.25 -4.94 -2.99
C THR A 28 0.72 -4.00 -1.88
N TYR A 29 0.20 -2.77 -1.87
CA TYR A 29 0.52 -1.77 -0.86
C TYR A 29 -0.05 -2.11 0.54
N PHE A 30 -1.23 -2.73 0.63
CA PHE A 30 -1.75 -3.25 1.89
C PHE A 30 -0.90 -4.39 2.47
N GLU A 31 -0.41 -5.31 1.64
CA GLU A 31 0.48 -6.37 2.12
C GLU A 31 1.87 -5.83 2.48
N ALA A 32 2.36 -4.83 1.76
CA ALA A 32 3.59 -4.12 2.10
C ALA A 32 3.46 -3.38 3.44
N SER A 33 2.34 -2.71 3.71
CA SER A 33 2.12 -1.97 4.95
C SER A 33 2.05 -2.91 6.16
N LYS A 34 1.31 -4.02 6.08
CA LYS A 34 1.27 -5.03 7.16
C LYS A 34 2.65 -5.58 7.51
N ARG A 35 3.47 -5.88 6.49
CA ARG A 35 4.84 -6.38 6.68
C ARG A 35 5.74 -5.31 7.29
N ALA A 36 5.64 -4.08 6.82
CA ALA A 36 6.41 -2.96 7.35
C ALA A 36 6.03 -2.66 8.81
N GLU A 37 4.73 -2.71 9.16
CA GLU A 37 4.25 -2.54 10.52
C GLU A 37 4.78 -3.65 11.44
N LEU A 38 4.67 -4.92 11.01
CA LEU A 38 5.18 -6.05 11.78
C LEU A 38 6.68 -5.93 12.02
N TRP A 39 7.46 -5.58 10.99
CA TRP A 39 8.91 -5.38 11.11
C TRP A 39 9.26 -4.20 12.02
N GLY A 40 8.53 -3.08 11.90
CA GLY A 40 8.72 -1.92 12.75
C GLY A 40 8.45 -2.24 14.23
N ARG A 41 7.35 -2.94 14.52
CA ARG A 41 7.03 -3.38 15.88
C ARG A 41 8.08 -4.35 16.42
N LEU A 42 8.51 -5.31 15.59
CA LEU A 42 9.50 -6.33 15.99
C LEU A 42 10.88 -5.71 16.28
N MET A 43 11.32 -4.73 15.48
CA MET A 43 12.57 -4.01 15.71
C MET A 43 12.58 -3.11 16.96
N VAL A 44 11.42 -2.69 17.46
CA VAL A 44 11.33 -1.92 18.72
C VAL A 44 11.15 -2.87 19.92
N PHE A 45 10.30 -3.89 19.74
CA PHE A 45 9.93 -4.81 20.82
C PHE A 45 11.07 -5.74 21.23
N LEU A 46 11.78 -6.37 20.28
CA LEU A 46 12.87 -7.30 20.60
C LEU A 46 13.98 -6.61 21.41
N PRO A 47 14.52 -5.45 20.98
CA PRO A 47 15.54 -4.80 21.77
C PRO A 47 15.04 -4.29 23.13
N ALA A 48 13.76 -3.92 23.26
CA ALA A 48 13.18 -3.57 24.55
C ALA A 48 13.14 -4.78 25.50
N CYS A 49 12.75 -5.97 25.01
CA CYS A 49 12.80 -7.21 25.78
C CYS A 49 14.24 -7.59 26.17
N VAL A 50 15.20 -7.51 25.24
CA VAL A 50 16.61 -7.77 25.53
C VAL A 50 17.16 -6.78 26.55
N SER A 51 16.81 -5.50 26.44
CA SER A 51 17.22 -4.46 27.40
C SER A 51 16.62 -4.70 28.78
N ALA A 52 15.34 -5.10 28.86
CA ALA A 52 14.67 -5.41 30.13
C ALA A 52 15.28 -6.65 30.82
N VAL A 53 15.50 -7.74 30.07
CA VAL A 53 16.15 -8.97 30.58
C VAL A 53 17.59 -8.67 31.00
N SER A 54 18.33 -7.90 30.20
CA SER A 54 19.71 -7.52 30.53
C SER A 54 19.78 -6.62 31.77
N GLY A 55 18.87 -5.66 31.90
CA GLY A 55 18.75 -4.82 33.10
C GLY A 55 18.47 -5.64 34.35
N PHE A 56 17.54 -6.60 34.26
CA PHE A 56 17.23 -7.52 35.37
C PHE A 56 18.42 -8.44 35.71
N MET A 57 19.12 -9.00 34.72
CA MET A 57 20.25 -9.88 34.96
C MET A 57 21.51 -9.14 35.43
N THR A 58 21.69 -7.86 35.07
CA THR A 58 22.77 -7.02 35.63
C THR A 58 22.59 -6.79 37.14
N SER A 59 21.37 -6.93 37.66
CA SER A 59 21.08 -6.88 39.10
C SER A 59 21.47 -8.16 39.85
N ILE A 60 21.65 -9.30 39.16
CA ILE A 60 21.80 -10.64 39.78
C ILE A 60 23.15 -11.31 39.41
N GLY A 61 23.79 -10.94 38.30
CA GLY A 61 25.00 -11.59 37.76
C GLY A 61 26.15 -10.65 37.37
N PRO A 62 27.25 -11.19 36.80
CA PRO A 62 28.46 -10.40 36.50
C PRO A 62 28.18 -9.28 35.49
N ARG A 63 28.49 -8.04 35.90
CA ARG A 63 28.09 -6.78 35.27
C ARG A 63 28.51 -6.56 33.82
N SER A 64 29.58 -7.21 33.34
CA SER A 64 30.23 -6.83 32.07
C SER A 64 29.52 -7.35 30.82
N PHE A 65 28.89 -8.52 30.87
CA PHE A 65 28.30 -9.14 29.66
C PHE A 65 26.90 -8.58 29.38
N TRP A 66 26.11 -8.35 30.43
CA TRP A 66 24.74 -7.87 30.33
C TRP A 66 24.64 -6.38 29.98
N SER A 67 25.60 -5.56 30.43
CA SER A 67 25.68 -4.15 30.04
C SER A 67 26.02 -3.95 28.56
N ALA A 68 26.90 -4.79 27.99
CA ALA A 68 27.20 -4.78 26.55
C ALA A 68 25.99 -5.18 25.70
N LEU A 69 25.23 -6.20 26.13
CA LEU A 69 24.02 -6.64 25.43
C LEU A 69 22.93 -5.56 25.41
N ALA A 70 22.74 -4.85 26.54
CA ALA A 70 21.81 -3.74 26.65
C ALA A 70 22.21 -2.54 25.75
N ALA A 71 23.51 -2.25 25.63
CA ALA A 71 23.99 -1.18 24.76
C ALA A 71 23.74 -1.49 23.26
N VAL A 72 24.00 -2.73 22.83
CA VAL A 72 23.72 -3.16 21.44
C VAL A 72 22.21 -3.10 21.17
N ALA A 73 21.38 -3.62 22.07
CA ALA A 73 19.93 -3.54 21.94
C ALA A 73 19.43 -2.09 21.86
N GLY A 74 19.93 -1.20 22.72
CA GLY A 74 19.61 0.23 22.68
C GLY A 74 19.99 0.89 21.35
N SER A 75 21.16 0.58 20.79
CA SER A 75 21.61 1.13 19.51
C SER A 75 20.74 0.67 18.32
N VAL A 76 20.30 -0.59 18.32
CA VAL A 76 19.37 -1.13 17.31
C VAL A 76 17.99 -0.48 17.43
N ALA A 77 17.45 -0.34 18.64
CA ALA A 77 16.17 0.34 18.87
C ALA A 77 16.20 1.82 18.45
N ALA A 78 17.28 2.52 18.79
CA ALA A 78 17.48 3.92 18.40
C ALA A 78 17.58 4.05 16.88
N THR A 79 18.30 3.15 16.22
CA THR A 79 18.46 3.14 14.76
C THR A 79 17.14 2.79 14.06
N ALA A 80 16.36 1.85 14.58
CA ALA A 80 15.03 1.52 14.06
C ALA A 80 14.02 2.68 14.21
N SER A 81 14.10 3.40 15.34
CA SER A 81 13.29 4.60 15.61
C SER A 81 13.70 5.75 14.69
N PHE A 82 15.01 5.92 14.46
CA PHE A 82 15.57 6.94 13.57
C PHE A 82 15.26 6.66 12.09
N LEU A 83 15.31 5.40 11.66
CA LEU A 83 14.98 4.98 10.28
C LEU A 83 13.48 5.09 9.94
N GLY A 84 12.62 5.42 10.91
CA GLY A 84 11.20 5.66 10.67
C GLY A 84 10.46 4.41 10.20
N ALA A 85 10.73 3.25 10.79
CA ALA A 85 10.09 1.98 10.40
C ALA A 85 8.54 2.06 10.43
N THR A 86 7.98 2.88 11.32
CA THR A 86 6.53 3.19 11.39
C THR A 86 6.05 4.11 10.27
N LYS A 87 6.88 5.07 9.83
CA LYS A 87 6.57 6.00 8.75
C LYS A 87 6.38 5.27 7.42
N LYS A 88 7.27 4.32 7.09
CA LYS A 88 7.14 3.50 5.87
C LYS A 88 5.84 2.71 5.80
N ALA A 89 5.39 2.16 6.93
CA ALA A 89 4.12 1.43 6.99
C ALA A 89 2.93 2.36 6.73
N ALA A 90 2.94 3.57 7.31
CA ALA A 90 1.92 4.59 7.09
C ALA A 90 1.90 5.08 5.64
N ASP A 91 3.08 5.28 5.03
CA ASP A 91 3.20 5.71 3.64
C ASP A 91 2.62 4.65 2.68
N PHE A 92 2.97 3.36 2.85
CA PHE A 92 2.38 2.28 2.06
C PHE A 92 0.86 2.17 2.23
N LEU A 93 0.36 2.38 3.45
CA LEU A 93 -1.07 2.37 3.72
C LEU A 93 -1.77 3.54 3.03
N SER A 94 -1.15 4.72 3.02
CA SER A 94 -1.65 5.90 2.31
C SER A 94 -1.80 5.61 0.81
N SER A 95 -0.77 5.08 0.17
CA SER A 95 -0.82 4.66 -1.25
C SER A 95 -1.94 3.64 -1.50
N ALA A 96 -2.07 2.62 -0.63
CA ALA A 96 -3.13 1.62 -0.73
C ALA A 96 -4.54 2.24 -0.71
N ARG A 97 -4.76 3.23 0.17
CA ARG A 97 -6.02 3.97 0.25
C ARG A 97 -6.27 4.80 -0.99
N SER A 98 -5.26 5.50 -1.52
CA SER A 98 -5.37 6.29 -2.75
C SER A 98 -5.82 5.43 -3.93
N TYR A 99 -5.20 4.27 -4.15
CA TYR A 99 -5.64 3.32 -5.19
C TYR A 99 -7.04 2.77 -4.94
N THR A 100 -7.42 2.54 -3.69
CA THR A 100 -8.77 2.04 -3.35
C THR A 100 -9.83 3.10 -3.66
N ILE A 101 -9.57 4.36 -3.32
CA ILE A 101 -10.46 5.49 -3.64
C ILE A 101 -10.60 5.62 -5.16
N LEU A 102 -9.48 5.60 -5.89
CA LEU A 102 -9.49 5.71 -7.36
C LEU A 102 -10.25 4.53 -8.00
N ARG A 103 -10.06 3.30 -7.50
CA ARG A 103 -10.83 2.12 -7.92
C ARG A 103 -12.33 2.35 -7.77
N HIS A 104 -12.79 2.90 -6.64
CA HIS A 104 -14.20 3.19 -6.44
C HIS A 104 -14.73 4.28 -7.37
N LYS A 105 -13.94 5.34 -7.63
CA LYS A 105 -14.29 6.37 -8.63
C LYS A 105 -14.44 5.76 -10.03
N ILE A 106 -13.49 4.92 -10.46
CA ILE A 106 -13.54 4.23 -11.76
C ILE A 106 -14.79 3.34 -11.86
N LYS A 107 -15.09 2.57 -10.82
CA LYS A 107 -16.29 1.71 -10.79
C LYS A 107 -17.57 2.54 -10.93
N LEU A 108 -17.62 3.71 -10.30
CA LEU A 108 -18.75 4.62 -10.37
C LEU A 108 -18.89 5.22 -11.78
N GLU A 109 -17.78 5.66 -12.41
CA GLU A 109 -17.80 6.14 -13.80
C GLU A 109 -18.22 5.05 -14.80
N MET A 110 -17.79 3.80 -14.60
CA MET A 110 -18.26 2.67 -15.42
C MET A 110 -19.78 2.48 -15.32
N GLN A 111 -20.37 2.69 -14.14
CA GLN A 111 -21.81 2.62 -13.95
C GLN A 111 -22.52 3.75 -14.67
N PHE A 112 -22.00 4.98 -14.58
CA PHE A 112 -22.56 6.12 -15.31
C PHE A 112 -22.48 5.96 -16.82
N LEU A 113 -21.36 5.49 -17.35
CA LEU A 113 -21.22 5.20 -18.78
C LEU A 113 -22.25 4.15 -19.27
N SER A 114 -22.70 3.27 -18.38
CA SER A 114 -23.69 2.23 -18.71
C SER A 114 -25.14 2.67 -18.56
N LEU A 115 -25.41 3.70 -17.75
CA LEU A 115 -26.77 4.14 -17.38
C LEU A 115 -27.20 5.42 -18.10
N ASP A 116 -26.26 6.25 -18.54
CA ASP A 116 -26.53 7.56 -19.12
C ASP A 116 -26.27 7.54 -20.64
N PRO A 117 -27.34 7.40 -21.47
CA PRO A 117 -27.21 7.34 -22.92
C PRO A 117 -26.89 8.68 -23.57
N ASP A 118 -27.00 9.79 -22.84
CA ASP A 118 -26.79 11.14 -23.35
C ASP A 118 -25.32 11.62 -23.22
N VAL A 119 -24.45 10.81 -22.61
CA VAL A 119 -23.03 11.14 -22.46
C VAL A 119 -22.37 11.25 -23.82
N THR A 120 -21.77 12.41 -24.07
CA THR A 120 -20.99 12.63 -25.29
C THR A 120 -19.61 12.00 -25.20
N PHE A 121 -19.03 11.62 -26.34
CA PHE A 121 -17.69 11.03 -26.38
C PHE A 121 -16.63 11.94 -25.75
N ASP A 122 -16.69 13.25 -25.98
CA ASP A 122 -15.72 14.21 -25.43
C ASP A 122 -15.84 14.32 -23.90
N GLU A 123 -17.05 14.26 -23.35
CA GLU A 123 -17.26 14.22 -21.91
C GLU A 123 -16.72 12.92 -21.30
N ALA A 124 -17.04 11.77 -21.88
CA ALA A 124 -16.54 10.48 -21.42
C ALA A 124 -15.01 10.42 -21.47
N ARG A 125 -14.41 10.91 -22.56
CA ARG A 125 -12.96 11.02 -22.73
C ARG A 125 -12.33 11.91 -21.66
N SER A 126 -12.90 13.10 -21.43
CA SER A 126 -12.41 14.03 -20.41
C SER A 126 -12.42 13.40 -19.01
N ARG A 127 -13.48 12.64 -18.67
CA ARG A 127 -13.55 11.90 -17.39
C ARG A 127 -12.47 10.83 -17.28
N VAL A 128 -12.22 10.06 -18.35
CA VAL A 128 -11.13 9.05 -18.38
C VAL A 128 -9.76 9.72 -18.26
N GLU A 129 -9.53 10.84 -18.95
CA GLU A 129 -8.28 11.60 -18.87
C GLU A 129 -8.03 12.14 -17.44
N LEU A 130 -9.08 12.60 -16.75
CA LEU A 130 -9.01 13.01 -15.34
C LEU A 130 -8.64 11.83 -14.44
N LEU A 131 -9.29 10.67 -14.59
CA LEU A 131 -8.96 9.46 -13.82
C LEU A 131 -7.52 8.99 -14.07
N ASN A 132 -7.06 9.06 -15.33
CA ASN A 132 -5.69 8.69 -15.68
C ASN A 132 -4.66 9.69 -15.10
N THR A 133 -5.02 10.97 -15.03
CA THR A 133 -4.20 11.99 -14.38
C THR A 133 -4.08 11.73 -12.89
N GLU A 134 -5.20 11.42 -12.21
CA GLU A 134 -5.18 10.99 -10.80
C GLU A 134 -4.33 9.74 -10.61
N TYR A 135 -4.47 8.74 -11.49
CA TYR A 135 -3.67 7.51 -11.46
C TYR A 135 -2.16 7.80 -11.56
N THR A 136 -1.78 8.63 -12.52
CA THR A 136 -0.37 9.02 -12.74
C THR A 136 0.18 9.82 -11.56
N GLN A 137 -0.64 10.68 -10.95
CA GLN A 137 -0.27 11.43 -9.76
C GLN A 137 0.02 10.48 -8.59
N ILE A 138 -0.84 9.47 -8.36
CA ILE A 138 -0.62 8.46 -7.32
C ILE A 138 0.72 7.75 -7.57
N ILE A 139 0.93 7.21 -8.78
CA ILE A 139 2.18 6.53 -9.15
C ILE A 139 3.41 7.42 -8.91
N SER A 140 3.35 8.69 -9.28
CA SER A 140 4.48 9.62 -9.13
C SER A 140 4.85 9.89 -7.67
N SER A 141 3.87 9.76 -6.76
CA SER A 141 4.05 9.98 -5.32
C SER A 141 4.34 8.69 -4.54
N ASP A 142 4.17 7.53 -5.17
CA ASP A 142 4.24 6.26 -4.49
C ASP A 142 5.67 5.80 -4.21
N ILE A 143 5.82 5.15 -3.07
CA ILE A 143 7.07 4.50 -2.69
C ILE A 143 7.18 3.17 -3.44
N PRO A 144 8.36 2.77 -3.94
CA PRO A 144 8.55 1.47 -4.58
C PRO A 144 8.15 0.33 -3.64
N SER A 145 7.28 -0.57 -4.12
CA SER A 145 6.82 -1.73 -3.36
C SER A 145 7.71 -2.96 -3.58
N PRO A 146 7.86 -3.85 -2.58
CA PRO A 146 8.64 -5.08 -2.75
C PRO A 146 7.92 -6.12 -3.63
N ASN A 147 8.65 -6.77 -4.56
CA ASN A 147 8.11 -7.82 -5.43
C ASN A 147 7.43 -8.98 -4.68
N ARG A 148 7.90 -9.31 -3.47
CA ARG A 148 7.29 -10.35 -2.63
C ARG A 148 5.90 -9.96 -2.10
N SER A 149 5.60 -8.67 -2.01
CA SER A 149 4.27 -8.20 -1.59
C SER A 149 3.31 -8.27 -2.78
N PHE A 150 3.81 -7.96 -3.98
CA PHE A 150 3.05 -8.14 -5.22
C PHE A 150 2.65 -9.60 -5.44
N SER A 151 3.58 -10.55 -5.32
CA SER A 151 3.27 -11.98 -5.52
C SER A 151 2.20 -12.51 -4.55
N VAL A 152 2.19 -12.03 -3.30
CA VAL A 152 1.19 -12.42 -2.30
C VAL A 152 -0.16 -11.77 -2.57
N ALA A 153 -0.15 -10.50 -3.00
CA ALA A 153 -1.36 -9.82 -3.42
C ALA A 153 -2.00 -10.52 -4.65
N SER A 154 -1.21 -10.80 -5.69
CA SER A 154 -1.70 -11.50 -6.89
C SER A 154 -2.38 -12.84 -6.54
N LYS A 155 -1.74 -13.64 -5.69
CA LYS A 155 -2.30 -14.92 -5.26
C LYS A 155 -3.65 -14.76 -4.54
N ARG A 156 -3.80 -13.75 -3.67
CA ARG A 156 -5.07 -13.51 -2.98
C ARG A 156 -6.19 -13.03 -3.91
N ILE A 157 -5.82 -12.29 -4.96
CA ILE A 157 -6.75 -11.83 -5.99
C ILE A 157 -7.26 -13.01 -6.80
N GLU A 158 -6.35 -13.88 -7.24
CA GLU A 158 -6.68 -15.12 -7.95
C GLU A 158 -7.55 -16.06 -7.11
N GLU A 159 -7.32 -16.12 -5.80
CA GLU A 159 -8.11 -16.91 -4.84
C GLU A 159 -9.46 -16.25 -4.45
N GLY A 160 -9.77 -15.05 -4.97
CA GLY A 160 -11.01 -14.33 -4.70
C GLY A 160 -11.14 -13.77 -3.28
N MET A 161 -10.06 -13.74 -2.50
CA MET A 161 -10.03 -13.26 -1.11
C MET A 161 -9.86 -11.73 -0.99
N ALA A 162 -10.26 -11.02 -2.04
CA ALA A 162 -9.70 -9.74 -2.45
C ALA A 162 -10.85 -8.82 -2.90
N SER A 163 -11.69 -8.39 -1.94
CA SER A 163 -12.89 -7.59 -2.17
C SER A 163 -12.66 -6.09 -1.97
#